data_AF-A0A6A6Z858-F1
#
_entry.id   AF-A0A6A6Z858-F1
#
_cell.length_a   1.000
_cell.length_b   1.000
_cell.length_c   1.000
_cell.angle_alpha   90.00
_cell.angle_beta   90.00
_cell.angle_gamma   90.00
#
_symmetry.space_group_name_H-M   'P 1'
#
loop_
_entity.id
_entity.type
_entity.pdbx_description
1 polymer ?
#
loop_
_entity_poly.entity_id
_entity_poly.type
_entity_poly.pdbx_seq_one_letter_code
_entity_poly.pdbx_strand_id
1 'polypeptide(L)'
;MRIVLVLCLLATVCLADPRFHRRDDPTSTPTPTAAITTSANAAVTAIPAIPSPTQPGLSSSCISFYKVQPSDTCLSIAARYSISFAEFYFWNPSVGADCSGILAGYWVCVAVDDATPPSTTSTLTITPVVPKPTPTQPGLISTCNNFYKVAKGDTCISIVASFGYKFTVEAFEAWNPSVGADCTNMWLGYWVCVGVPGG
;
A
#
# COMPACT_ATOMS: atom_id res chain seq x y z
N MET A 1 45.74 -46.61 61.23
CA MET A 1 44.63 -46.78 62.18
C MET A 1 43.54 -47.61 61.50
N ARG A 2 43.36 -48.84 62.00
CA ARG A 2 42.22 -49.79 61.87
C ARG A 2 41.61 -49.98 60.46
N ILE A 3 42.05 -50.98 59.71
CA ILE A 3 41.68 -52.43 59.74
C ILE A 3 40.44 -52.73 58.87
N VAL A 4 40.78 -53.36 57.75
CA VAL A 4 39.96 -54.10 56.79
C VAL A 4 39.44 -55.37 57.45
N LEU A 5 38.15 -55.67 57.34
CA LEU A 5 37.65 -57.05 57.30
C LEU A 5 36.14 -57.12 56.92
N VAL A 6 35.83 -57.88 55.85
CA VAL A 6 34.75 -58.90 55.80
C VAL A 6 33.29 -58.39 55.76
N LEU A 7 32.34 -58.91 54.98
CA LEU A 7 32.24 -60.05 54.07
C LEU A 7 31.04 -59.76 53.15
N CYS A 8 31.11 -60.17 51.88
CA CYS A 8 29.93 -60.30 51.03
C CYS A 8 29.36 -61.71 51.23
N LEU A 9 28.07 -61.86 51.51
CA LEU A 9 27.27 -63.07 51.26
C LEU A 9 25.76 -62.75 51.34
N LEU A 10 25.11 -62.90 50.18
CA LEU A 10 23.75 -63.39 49.92
C LEU A 10 22.50 -62.72 50.56
N ALA A 11 21.67 -62.21 49.63
CA ALA A 11 20.22 -62.41 49.50
C ALA A 11 19.23 -61.80 50.52
N THR A 12 18.11 -61.38 49.90
CA THR A 12 16.74 -61.26 50.42
C THR A 12 16.31 -59.87 50.90
N VAL A 13 15.44 -59.29 50.08
CA VAL A 13 14.59 -58.13 50.31
C VAL A 13 13.80 -58.29 51.60
N CYS A 14 13.76 -57.28 52.46
CA CYS A 14 12.71 -57.10 53.46
C CYS A 14 12.64 -55.65 53.95
N LEU A 15 11.42 -55.07 53.83
CA LEU A 15 10.67 -54.32 54.86
C LEU A 15 11.31 -53.04 55.44
N ALA A 16 10.64 -51.92 55.71
CA ALA A 16 9.28 -51.43 55.59
C ALA A 16 9.30 -49.91 55.91
N ASP A 17 8.26 -49.19 55.49
CA ASP A 17 7.77 -47.83 55.89
C ASP A 17 7.90 -47.46 57.40
N PRO A 18 7.46 -46.29 57.92
CA PRO A 18 7.31 -44.91 57.42
C PRO A 18 7.78 -43.80 58.44
N ARG A 19 7.72 -42.53 58.00
CA ARG A 19 7.56 -41.25 58.77
C ARG A 19 8.77 -40.51 59.40
N PHE A 20 9.15 -39.45 58.67
CA PHE A 20 9.16 -38.03 59.09
C PHE A 20 10.11 -37.58 60.22
N HIS A 21 11.21 -36.87 59.86
CA HIS A 21 11.59 -35.60 60.52
C HIS A 21 12.70 -34.79 59.81
N ARG A 22 12.33 -33.55 59.44
CA ARG A 22 13.04 -32.25 59.58
C ARG A 22 14.48 -32.07 59.04
N ARG A 23 14.59 -31.24 57.98
CA ARG A 23 15.18 -29.87 57.88
C ARG A 23 15.92 -29.71 56.54
N ASP A 24 15.32 -28.91 55.65
CA ASP A 24 15.93 -28.44 54.40
C ASP A 24 16.63 -27.07 54.59
N ASP A 25 17.57 -26.79 53.67
CA ASP A 25 18.41 -25.60 53.42
C ASP A 25 19.76 -25.55 54.18
N PRO A 26 20.91 -25.26 53.50
CA PRO A 26 21.06 -24.13 52.60
C PRO A 26 21.47 -24.41 51.15
N THR A 27 20.72 -23.78 50.23
CA THR A 27 21.21 -22.79 49.25
C THR A 27 22.61 -23.02 48.64
N SER A 28 22.64 -23.29 47.33
CA SER A 28 23.75 -22.92 46.45
C SER A 28 23.21 -22.51 45.08
N THR A 29 23.32 -21.20 44.84
CA THR A 29 22.88 -20.45 43.65
C THR A 29 23.72 -20.80 42.42
N PRO A 30 23.12 -21.06 41.24
CA PRO A 30 23.86 -21.00 39.99
C PRO A 30 24.01 -19.54 39.52
N THR A 31 25.26 -19.13 39.32
CA THR A 31 25.67 -17.85 38.73
C THR A 31 25.08 -17.65 37.33
N PRO A 32 24.48 -16.49 37.00
CA PRO A 32 24.09 -16.18 35.63
C PRO A 32 25.33 -15.84 34.80
N THR A 33 25.67 -16.71 33.85
CA THR A 33 26.65 -16.41 32.78
C THR A 33 26.08 -15.30 31.90
N ALA A 34 26.70 -14.12 31.97
CA ALA A 34 26.45 -13.04 31.03
C ALA A 34 26.87 -13.48 29.62
N ALA A 35 25.88 -13.71 28.75
CA ALA A 35 26.11 -13.87 27.33
C ALA A 35 26.51 -12.50 26.75
N ILE A 36 27.75 -12.41 26.31
CA ILE A 36 28.29 -11.27 25.58
C ILE A 36 27.70 -11.33 24.17
N THR A 37 26.58 -10.64 23.96
CA THR A 37 26.03 -10.42 22.63
C THR A 37 26.88 -9.34 21.96
N THR A 38 27.89 -9.77 21.20
CA THR A 38 28.65 -8.87 20.34
C THR A 38 27.70 -8.30 19.30
N SER A 39 27.45 -7.00 19.42
CA SER A 39 26.62 -6.22 18.52
C SER A 39 27.13 -6.34 17.09
N ALA A 40 26.36 -6.99 16.24
CA ALA A 40 26.48 -6.81 14.81
C ALA A 40 25.89 -5.42 14.49
N ASN A 41 26.73 -4.40 14.42
CA ASN A 41 26.41 -3.15 13.75
C ASN A 41 26.30 -3.41 12.23
N ALA A 42 25.28 -4.16 11.84
CA ALA A 42 24.70 -4.02 10.52
C ALA A 42 23.70 -2.88 10.63
N ALA A 43 23.96 -1.77 9.92
CA ALA A 43 22.92 -0.81 9.62
C ALA A 43 21.90 -1.52 8.72
N VAL A 44 20.99 -2.27 9.34
CA VAL A 44 19.74 -2.67 8.71
C VAL A 44 18.98 -1.36 8.58
N THR A 45 18.90 -0.84 7.36
CA THR A 45 17.94 0.21 7.02
C THR A 45 16.59 -0.30 7.48
N ALA A 46 16.10 0.19 8.62
CA ALA A 46 14.82 -0.22 9.17
C ALA A 46 13.76 0.07 8.11
N ILE A 47 13.08 -0.97 7.63
CA ILE A 47 11.91 -0.79 6.76
C ILE A 47 10.90 0.03 7.58
N PRO A 48 10.36 1.15 7.06
CA PRO A 48 9.38 1.93 7.78
C PRO A 48 8.21 1.03 8.20
N ALA A 49 7.86 1.03 9.49
CA ALA A 49 6.71 0.28 9.97
C ALA A 49 5.43 0.87 9.34
N ILE A 50 4.66 0.04 8.63
CA ILE A 50 3.36 0.43 8.08
C ILE A 50 2.41 0.73 9.25
N PRO A 51 1.78 1.92 9.32
CA PRO A 51 0.88 2.27 10.42
C PRO A 51 -0.42 1.46 10.37
N SER A 52 -1.10 1.32 11.52
CA SER A 52 -2.35 0.56 11.63
C SER A 52 -3.45 1.38 12.34
N PRO A 53 -4.73 1.26 11.93
CA PRO A 53 -5.23 0.51 10.78
C PRO A 53 -5.07 1.29 9.46
N THR A 54 -4.60 0.62 8.40
CA THR A 54 -4.65 1.17 7.04
C THR A 54 -6.02 0.96 6.42
N GLN A 55 -6.42 1.85 5.51
CA GLN A 55 -7.52 1.55 4.61
C GLN A 55 -7.17 0.36 3.70
N PRO A 56 -8.15 -0.42 3.21
CA PRO A 56 -7.87 -1.45 2.22
C PRO A 56 -7.27 -0.86 0.94
N GLY A 57 -6.51 -1.68 0.21
CA GLY A 57 -6.07 -1.35 -1.15
C GLY A 57 -5.00 -0.26 -1.28
N LEU A 58 -4.32 0.15 -0.19
CA LEU A 58 -3.20 1.10 -0.27
C LEU A 58 -2.13 0.63 -1.27
N SER A 59 -1.53 1.58 -1.99
CA SER A 59 -0.43 1.30 -2.91
C SER A 59 0.69 0.52 -2.21
N SER A 60 1.21 -0.52 -2.87
CA SER A 60 2.35 -1.31 -2.36
C SER A 60 3.65 -0.50 -2.29
N SER A 61 3.74 0.58 -3.06
CA SER A 61 4.84 1.54 -3.07
C SER A 61 4.70 2.66 -2.03
N CYS A 62 3.71 2.62 -1.14
CA CYS A 62 3.47 3.71 -0.21
C CYS A 62 4.61 3.88 0.81
N ILE A 63 5.18 5.08 0.87
CA ILE A 63 6.24 5.43 1.84
C ILE A 63 5.83 6.53 2.83
N SER A 64 4.74 7.24 2.56
CA SER A 64 4.24 8.29 3.45
C SER A 64 2.74 8.13 3.67
N PHE A 65 2.32 8.23 4.93
CA PHE A 65 0.96 7.95 5.35
C PHE A 65 0.36 9.15 6.07
N TYR A 66 -0.94 9.35 5.89
CA TYR A 66 -1.73 10.36 6.59
C TYR A 66 -2.89 9.70 7.32
N LYS A 67 -3.13 10.08 8.58
CA LYS A 67 -4.28 9.60 9.35
C LYS A 67 -5.47 10.52 9.11
N VAL A 68 -6.50 9.99 8.45
CA VAL A 68 -7.72 10.72 8.11
C VAL A 68 -8.41 11.23 9.38
N GLN A 69 -8.74 12.51 9.41
CA GLN A 69 -9.54 13.16 10.45
C GLN A 69 -11.04 13.18 10.09
N PRO A 70 -11.95 13.31 11.07
CA PRO A 70 -13.39 13.28 10.82
C PRO A 70 -13.95 14.32 9.83
N SER A 71 -13.20 15.39 9.54
CA SER A 71 -13.62 16.45 8.62
C SER A 71 -12.79 16.50 7.33
N ASP A 72 -11.92 15.51 7.11
CA ASP A 72 -11.13 15.45 5.89
C ASP A 72 -11.97 15.00 4.70
N THR A 73 -11.60 15.53 3.55
CA THR A 73 -12.00 15.06 2.23
C THR A 73 -10.74 14.62 1.48
N CYS A 74 -10.89 13.80 0.45
CA CYS A 74 -9.77 13.42 -0.41
C CYS A 74 -9.13 14.67 -1.05
N LEU A 75 -9.94 15.68 -1.40
CA LEU A 75 -9.44 16.94 -1.95
C LEU A 75 -8.65 17.75 -0.92
N SER A 76 -9.11 17.84 0.34
CA SER A 76 -8.38 18.58 1.38
C SER A 76 -7.06 17.92 1.74
N ILE A 77 -7.00 16.58 1.77
CA ILE A 77 -5.76 15.83 2.00
C ILE A 77 -4.83 15.98 0.80
N ALA A 78 -5.32 15.76 -0.42
CA ALA A 78 -4.52 15.89 -1.63
C ALA A 78 -3.90 17.30 -1.76
N ALA A 79 -4.69 18.35 -1.51
CA ALA A 79 -4.22 19.72 -1.49
C ALA A 79 -3.14 19.97 -0.42
N ARG A 80 -3.29 19.38 0.79
CA ARG A 80 -2.29 19.50 1.87
C ARG A 80 -0.92 18.96 1.48
N TYR A 81 -0.91 17.89 0.70
CA TYR A 81 0.31 17.23 0.23
C TYR A 81 0.73 17.68 -1.18
N SER A 82 0.05 18.68 -1.75
CA SER A 82 0.32 19.19 -3.10
C SER A 82 0.27 18.11 -4.20
N ILE A 83 -0.56 17.09 -4.01
CA ILE A 83 -0.80 16.01 -4.98
C ILE A 83 -2.18 16.19 -5.59
N SER A 84 -2.38 15.65 -6.80
CA SER A 84 -3.70 15.65 -7.43
C SER A 84 -4.64 14.66 -6.72
N PHE A 85 -5.96 14.88 -6.77
CA PHE A 85 -6.93 13.86 -6.34
C PHE A 85 -6.72 12.54 -7.10
N ALA A 86 -6.29 12.62 -8.35
CA ALA A 86 -5.97 11.47 -9.19
C ALA A 86 -4.84 10.61 -8.62
N GLU A 87 -3.71 11.23 -8.24
CA GLU A 87 -2.62 10.53 -7.55
C GLU A 87 -3.07 9.97 -6.21
N PHE A 88 -3.79 10.77 -5.44
CA PHE A 88 -4.30 10.33 -4.15
C PHE A 88 -5.24 9.12 -4.29
N TYR A 89 -6.17 9.14 -5.23
CA TYR A 89 -7.06 8.01 -5.52
C TYR A 89 -6.29 6.80 -6.05
N PHE A 90 -5.31 7.02 -6.93
CA PHE A 90 -4.47 5.96 -7.46
C PHE A 90 -3.70 5.21 -6.36
N TRP A 91 -3.22 5.93 -5.34
CA TRP A 91 -2.56 5.31 -4.19
C TRP A 91 -3.53 4.76 -3.13
N ASN A 92 -4.81 5.14 -3.20
CA ASN A 92 -5.84 4.80 -2.21
C ASN A 92 -7.18 4.43 -2.86
N PRO A 93 -7.25 3.39 -3.72
CA PRO A 93 -8.44 3.06 -4.50
C PRO A 93 -9.71 2.87 -3.66
N SER A 94 -9.59 2.42 -2.40
CA SER A 94 -10.74 2.24 -1.52
C SER A 94 -11.43 3.53 -1.08
N VAL A 95 -10.85 4.72 -1.32
CA VAL A 95 -11.59 5.99 -1.09
C VAL A 95 -12.71 6.19 -2.11
N GLY A 96 -12.67 5.50 -3.25
CA GLY A 96 -13.64 5.65 -4.32
C GLY A 96 -13.41 6.90 -5.18
N ALA A 97 -13.92 6.86 -6.41
CA ALA A 97 -13.78 7.96 -7.38
C ALA A 97 -14.51 9.25 -6.95
N ASP A 98 -15.51 9.12 -6.09
CA ASP A 98 -16.29 10.20 -5.49
C ASP A 98 -15.85 10.52 -4.04
N CYS A 99 -14.77 9.90 -3.55
CA CYS A 99 -14.27 10.01 -2.18
C CYS A 99 -15.24 9.51 -1.08
N SER A 100 -16.34 8.83 -1.43
CA SER A 100 -17.33 8.36 -0.45
C SER A 100 -16.77 7.29 0.52
N GLY A 101 -15.70 6.60 0.12
CA GLY A 101 -15.06 5.54 0.89
C GLY A 101 -13.96 5.99 1.85
N ILE A 102 -13.74 7.30 2.04
CA ILE A 102 -12.74 7.77 2.99
C ILE A 102 -13.17 7.52 4.44
N LEU A 103 -12.33 6.87 5.23
CA LEU A 103 -12.62 6.43 6.59
C LEU A 103 -11.81 7.23 7.61
N ALA A 104 -12.49 7.99 8.46
CA ALA A 104 -11.85 8.68 9.57
C ALA A 104 -11.16 7.68 10.53
N GLY A 105 -9.96 8.04 10.98
CA GLY A 105 -9.13 7.20 11.86
C GLY A 105 -8.27 6.16 11.15
N TYR A 106 -8.45 5.96 9.84
CA TYR A 106 -7.62 5.08 9.02
C TYR A 106 -6.46 5.83 8.38
N TRP A 107 -5.40 5.09 8.06
CA TRP A 107 -4.24 5.62 7.35
C TRP A 107 -4.38 5.45 5.84
N VAL A 108 -4.13 6.54 5.11
CA VAL A 108 -4.09 6.63 3.65
C VAL A 108 -2.68 6.99 3.18
N CYS A 109 -2.34 6.59 1.97
CA CYS A 109 -1.08 6.92 1.31
C CYS A 109 -1.07 8.35 0.77
N VAL A 110 0.02 9.08 1.01
CA VAL A 110 0.21 10.46 0.51
C VAL A 110 1.55 10.67 -0.18
N ALA A 111 2.41 9.64 -0.22
CA ALA A 111 3.57 9.58 -1.11
C ALA A 111 4.01 8.12 -1.32
N VAL A 112 4.60 7.84 -2.47
CA VAL A 112 5.16 6.54 -2.85
C VAL A 112 6.68 6.64 -3.05
N ASP A 113 7.41 5.52 -3.00
CA ASP A 113 8.85 5.52 -3.27
C ASP A 113 9.16 5.89 -4.72
N ASP A 114 9.77 7.05 -4.90
CA ASP A 114 10.29 7.55 -6.18
C ASP A 114 11.46 6.71 -6.75
N ALA A 115 11.73 5.51 -6.22
CA ALA A 115 12.54 4.50 -6.92
C ALA A 115 11.90 4.07 -8.26
N THR A 116 10.64 4.44 -8.47
CA THR A 116 10.08 4.77 -9.78
C THR A 116 9.11 5.94 -9.62
N PRO A 117 9.40 7.15 -10.14
CA PRO A 117 8.35 8.14 -10.27
C PRO A 117 7.32 7.61 -11.28
N PRO A 118 6.01 7.90 -11.17
CA PRO A 118 5.15 7.96 -12.35
C PRO A 118 5.45 9.26 -13.13
N SER A 119 6.72 9.53 -13.35
CA SER A 119 7.19 10.33 -14.45
C SER A 119 7.63 9.28 -15.45
N THR A 120 6.84 9.01 -16.48
CA THR A 120 7.30 8.21 -17.60
C THR A 120 8.52 8.92 -18.18
N THR A 121 9.71 8.48 -17.77
CA THR A 121 10.91 8.56 -18.57
C THR A 121 10.54 7.91 -19.89
N SER A 122 10.26 8.76 -20.87
CA SER A 122 10.14 8.36 -22.26
C SER A 122 11.47 7.72 -22.64
N THR A 123 11.49 6.39 -22.69
CA THR A 123 12.51 5.68 -23.42
C THR A 123 12.46 6.24 -24.84
N LEU A 124 13.56 6.83 -25.29
CA LEU A 124 13.70 7.39 -26.63
C LEU A 124 13.55 6.27 -27.68
N THR A 125 12.32 5.96 -28.05
CA THR A 125 12.01 5.41 -29.36
C THR A 125 11.61 6.58 -30.24
N ILE A 126 12.50 6.90 -31.18
CA ILE A 126 12.34 7.92 -32.20
C ILE A 126 11.14 7.54 -33.07
N THR A 127 9.97 7.97 -32.64
CA THR A 127 8.76 8.09 -33.44
C THR A 127 8.14 9.42 -33.06
N PRO A 128 7.62 10.22 -34.01
CA PRO A 128 7.14 11.57 -33.72
C PRO A 128 5.89 11.48 -32.82
N VAL A 129 6.07 11.56 -31.51
CA VAL A 129 4.99 11.55 -30.53
C VAL A 129 4.54 12.99 -30.33
N VAL A 130 3.30 13.27 -30.76
CA VAL A 130 2.58 14.49 -30.41
C VAL A 130 2.53 14.57 -28.87
N PRO A 131 2.96 15.67 -28.24
CA PRO A 131 2.93 15.77 -26.79
C PRO A 131 1.49 15.65 -26.27
N LYS A 132 1.27 14.72 -25.33
CA LYS A 132 -0.03 14.54 -24.67
C LYS A 132 -0.43 15.84 -23.97
N PRO A 133 -1.63 16.38 -24.23
CA PRO A 133 -2.05 17.65 -23.63
C PRO A 133 -2.37 17.50 -22.14
N THR A 134 -2.26 18.60 -21.39
CA THR A 134 -2.57 18.66 -19.95
C THR A 134 -3.61 19.77 -19.65
N PRO A 135 -4.50 19.59 -18.65
CA PRO A 135 -4.67 18.40 -17.80
C PRO A 135 -5.58 17.33 -18.43
N THR A 136 -5.35 16.03 -18.17
CA THR A 136 -6.23 14.92 -18.62
C THR A 136 -6.94 14.27 -17.44
N GLN A 137 -8.11 13.66 -17.68
CA GLN A 137 -8.77 12.88 -16.63
C GLN A 137 -8.02 11.58 -16.31
N PRO A 138 -8.14 11.03 -15.09
CA PRO A 138 -7.51 9.75 -14.72
C PRO A 138 -8.00 8.58 -15.58
N GLY A 139 -7.22 7.50 -15.64
CA GLY A 139 -7.62 6.29 -16.38
C GLY A 139 -7.66 6.44 -17.91
N LEU A 140 -7.35 7.62 -18.46
CA LEU A 140 -7.25 7.84 -19.90
C LEU A 140 -6.24 6.85 -20.52
N ILE A 141 -6.69 6.11 -21.52
CA ILE A 141 -5.92 5.01 -22.10
C ILE A 141 -4.55 5.47 -22.65
N SER A 142 -3.55 4.60 -22.52
CA SER A 142 -2.17 4.89 -22.96
C SER A 142 -2.03 4.94 -24.49
N THR A 143 -2.93 4.28 -25.21
CA THR A 143 -2.95 4.25 -26.69
C THR A 143 -3.65 5.46 -27.30
N CYS A 144 -4.09 6.44 -26.50
CA CYS A 144 -4.73 7.63 -27.04
C CYS A 144 -3.78 8.49 -27.89
N ASN A 145 -4.17 8.83 -29.11
CA ASN A 145 -3.39 9.70 -29.99
C ASN A 145 -4.17 10.92 -30.50
N ASN A 146 -5.45 11.04 -30.17
CA ASN A 146 -6.28 12.21 -30.50
C ASN A 146 -7.07 12.67 -29.27
N PHE A 147 -7.09 13.98 -29.03
CA PHE A 147 -7.58 14.57 -27.79
C PHE A 147 -8.59 15.69 -28.03
N TYR A 148 -9.59 15.77 -27.16
CA TYR A 148 -10.60 16.82 -27.16
C TYR A 148 -10.63 17.51 -25.79
N LYS A 149 -10.67 18.84 -25.76
CA LYS A 149 -10.77 19.59 -24.51
C LYS A 149 -12.23 19.85 -24.17
N VAL A 150 -12.69 19.28 -23.06
CA VAL A 150 -14.07 19.40 -22.60
C VAL A 150 -14.45 20.87 -22.39
N ALA A 151 -15.50 21.30 -23.07
CA ALA A 151 -16.13 22.61 -22.97
C ALA A 151 -17.43 22.55 -22.14
N LYS A 152 -17.96 23.71 -21.81
CA LYS A 152 -19.21 23.83 -21.06
C LYS A 152 -20.39 23.36 -21.92
N GLY A 153 -21.16 22.42 -21.38
CA GLY A 153 -22.36 21.88 -22.04
C GLY A 153 -22.08 20.66 -22.93
N ASP A 154 -20.83 20.19 -22.98
CA ASP A 154 -20.53 18.94 -23.67
C ASP A 154 -21.12 17.73 -22.93
N THR A 155 -21.49 16.75 -23.74
CA THR A 155 -21.87 15.39 -23.35
C THR A 155 -21.03 14.43 -24.19
N CYS A 156 -20.89 13.16 -23.81
CA CYS A 156 -20.20 12.21 -24.70
C CYS A 156 -20.86 12.14 -26.06
N ILE A 157 -22.19 12.18 -26.11
CA ILE A 157 -22.94 12.14 -27.37
C ILE A 157 -22.59 13.35 -28.24
N SER A 158 -22.56 14.56 -27.68
CA SER A 158 -22.22 15.76 -28.46
C SER A 158 -20.78 15.76 -28.94
N ILE A 159 -19.85 15.25 -28.13
CA ILE A 159 -18.45 15.09 -28.51
C ILE A 159 -18.33 14.07 -29.64
N VAL A 160 -18.85 12.86 -29.48
CA VAL A 160 -18.88 11.80 -30.52
C VAL A 160 -19.49 12.32 -31.82
N ALA A 161 -20.62 13.04 -31.73
CA ALA A 161 -21.28 13.65 -32.88
C ALA A 161 -20.42 14.71 -33.56
N SER A 162 -19.64 15.50 -32.82
CA SER A 162 -18.72 16.50 -33.37
C SER A 162 -17.60 15.90 -34.23
N PHE A 163 -17.25 14.64 -33.98
CA PHE A 163 -16.34 13.86 -34.81
C PHE A 163 -17.06 13.09 -35.92
N GLY A 164 -18.37 13.28 -36.11
CA GLY A 164 -19.15 12.60 -37.13
C GLY A 164 -19.33 11.11 -36.86
N TYR A 165 -19.44 10.70 -35.59
CA TYR A 165 -19.66 9.31 -35.17
C TYR A 165 -18.58 8.33 -35.66
N LYS A 166 -17.32 8.78 -35.72
CA LYS A 166 -16.16 7.94 -36.08
C LYS A 166 -15.86 6.85 -35.06
N PHE A 167 -16.36 7.01 -33.84
CA PHE A 167 -16.34 6.07 -32.74
C PHE A 167 -17.69 6.11 -32.00
N THR A 168 -17.95 5.15 -31.12
CA THR A 168 -19.21 5.10 -30.35
C THR A 168 -19.05 5.72 -28.96
N VAL A 169 -20.16 5.98 -28.26
CA VAL A 169 -20.11 6.44 -26.86
C VAL A 169 -19.44 5.39 -25.98
N GLU A 170 -19.71 4.11 -26.21
CA GLU A 170 -19.07 3.01 -25.46
C GLU A 170 -17.56 2.97 -25.70
N ALA A 171 -17.11 3.21 -26.94
CA ALA A 171 -15.68 3.33 -27.23
C ALA A 171 -15.07 4.55 -26.52
N PHE A 172 -15.77 5.68 -26.53
CA PHE A 172 -15.33 6.88 -25.82
C PHE A 172 -15.21 6.64 -24.31
N GLU A 173 -16.18 5.97 -23.68
CA GLU A 173 -16.15 5.62 -22.26
C GLU A 173 -15.03 4.62 -21.95
N ALA A 174 -14.79 3.64 -22.82
CA ALA A 174 -13.69 2.70 -22.70
C ALA A 174 -12.32 3.41 -22.75
N TRP A 175 -12.20 4.46 -23.57
CA TRP A 175 -10.98 5.27 -23.67
C TRP A 175 -10.83 6.28 -22.53
N ASN A 176 -11.94 6.64 -21.90
CA ASN A 176 -12.01 7.64 -20.85
C ASN A 176 -12.79 7.13 -19.62
N PRO A 177 -12.31 6.11 -18.89
CA PRO A 177 -13.05 5.50 -17.79
C PRO A 177 -13.56 6.50 -16.73
N SER A 178 -12.84 7.61 -16.52
CA SER A 178 -13.22 8.65 -15.56
C SER A 178 -14.47 9.44 -15.94
N VAL A 179 -14.93 9.42 -17.20
CA VAL A 179 -16.18 10.10 -17.61
C VAL A 179 -17.43 9.40 -17.07
N GLY A 180 -17.28 8.13 -16.64
CA GLY A 180 -18.37 7.29 -16.11
C GLY A 180 -19.21 6.63 -17.21
N ALA A 181 -19.90 5.54 -16.84
CA ALA A 181 -20.71 4.70 -17.73
C ALA A 181 -21.97 5.36 -18.32
N ASP A 182 -22.25 6.61 -17.93
CA ASP A 182 -23.35 7.44 -18.44
C ASP A 182 -22.88 8.87 -18.75
N CYS A 183 -21.57 9.09 -18.91
CA CYS A 183 -21.00 10.40 -19.24
C CYS A 183 -21.27 11.51 -18.22
N THR A 184 -21.51 11.14 -16.97
CA THR A 184 -21.91 12.06 -15.89
C THR A 184 -20.74 12.74 -15.20
N ASN A 185 -19.51 12.26 -15.40
CA ASN A 185 -18.33 12.72 -14.67
C ASN A 185 -17.28 13.37 -15.58
N MET A 186 -17.74 14.16 -16.55
CA MET A 186 -16.86 14.83 -17.50
C MET A 186 -16.38 16.20 -16.97
N TRP A 187 -15.07 16.31 -16.73
CA TRP A 187 -14.48 17.50 -16.11
C TRP A 187 -14.21 18.60 -17.13
N LEU A 188 -14.83 19.77 -16.93
CA LEU A 188 -14.64 20.94 -17.76
C LEU A 188 -13.17 21.38 -17.81
N GLY A 189 -12.66 21.65 -19.01
CA GLY A 189 -11.28 22.09 -19.24
C GLY A 189 -10.24 20.97 -19.26
N TYR A 190 -10.63 19.72 -19.04
CA TYR A 190 -9.75 18.55 -19.14
C TYR A 190 -9.78 17.96 -20.55
N TRP A 191 -8.67 17.32 -20.93
CA TRP A 191 -8.55 16.60 -22.18
C TRP A 191 -9.01 15.15 -22.03
N VAL A 192 -9.87 14.73 -22.94
CA VAL A 192 -10.38 13.37 -23.09
C VAL A 192 -9.88 12.79 -24.40
N CYS A 193 -9.76 11.47 -24.45
CA CYS A 193 -9.39 10.71 -25.63
C CYS A 193 -10.55 10.62 -26.61
N VAL A 194 -10.28 10.89 -27.88
CA VAL A 194 -11.26 10.81 -28.97
C VAL A 194 -10.71 10.04 -30.18
N GLY A 195 -9.61 9.30 -29.98
CA GLY A 195 -9.07 8.45 -31.02
C GLY A 195 -7.84 7.67 -30.58
N VAL A 196 -7.69 6.50 -31.19
CA VAL A 196 -6.56 5.58 -31.01
C VAL A 196 -5.94 5.28 -32.38
N PRO A 197 -4.70 4.76 -32.45
CA PRO A 197 -4.11 4.31 -33.70
C PRO A 197 -5.01 3.28 -34.39
N GLY A 198 -5.46 3.60 -35.61
CA GLY A 198 -6.31 2.72 -36.42
C GLY A 198 -7.83 2.89 -36.24
N GLY A 199 -8.30 3.86 -35.43
CA GLY A 199 -9.72 4.16 -35.25
C GLY A 199 -9.98 5.47 -34.52
#